data_AF-A0A101C6Y9-F1
#
_entry.id   AF-A0A101C6Y9-F1
#
_cell.length_a   1.000
_cell.length_b   1.000
_cell.length_c   1.000
_cell.angle_alpha   90.00
_cell.angle_beta   90.00
_cell.angle_gamma   90.00
#
_symmetry.space_group_name_H-M   'P 1'
#
loop_
_entity.id
_entity.type
_entity.pdbx_description
1 polymer ?
#
loop_
_entity_poly.entity_id
_entity_poly.type
_entity_poly.pdbx_seq_one_letter_code
_entity_poly.pdbx_strand_id
1 'polypeptide(L)'
;MKKGIQIFLLFFCFLAFGQEAIVQVPSVTEGVTVDNRIEDGERIVSFHSDINIVENADVTVTETIKVYARGYEIRRGIFRALPTIRNINDGKKKITYKIITVEKDGTKEPYHIERQNGVFNIYIGDKDYQLSEGFYTYKIVYRTQDQIGHFKGYDEFYWNVNGTDWSFPVEQISATIHLPKNADILQQSCYTGVHGSKDKNCTNDKLSPTQIVFKAKDLNAHENLTVAVGFKAGVLKEPSGLSKWISRNWQSLPLFLAGIYLLFFYYNNWKKYGKDPEKPIVIPQFNAPNDLSPASLGYIDKGQFDANLVTANLVDLSVKGFVDIDEVKDIKETYLSKLFTLKKN
;
A
#
# COMPACT_ATOMS: atom_id res chain seq x y z
N MET A 1 -20.67 60.81 4.20
CA MET A 1 -21.22 60.92 2.83
C MET A 1 -21.12 59.57 2.15
N LYS A 2 -22.26 59.10 1.61
CA LYS A 2 -22.45 58.03 0.59
C LYS A 2 -22.01 56.61 0.98
N LYS A 3 -22.93 55.72 1.39
CA LYS A 3 -23.85 54.88 0.57
C LYS A 3 -23.13 54.07 -0.51
N GLY A 4 -23.29 52.74 -0.44
CA GLY A 4 -22.91 51.82 -1.51
C GLY A 4 -23.37 50.40 -1.21
N ILE A 5 -24.67 50.14 -1.38
CA ILE A 5 -25.26 48.81 -1.51
C ILE A 5 -24.67 48.16 -2.77
N GLN A 6 -24.18 46.93 -2.69
CA GLN A 6 -24.06 46.06 -3.86
C GLN A 6 -24.42 44.62 -3.52
N ILE A 7 -25.56 44.24 -4.09
CA ILE A 7 -26.08 42.88 -4.30
C ILE A 7 -25.27 42.24 -5.44
N PHE A 8 -24.82 41.00 -5.29
CA PHE A 8 -24.46 40.11 -6.40
C PHE A 8 -24.70 38.66 -5.94
N LEU A 9 -25.84 38.05 -6.31
CA LEU A 9 -26.06 37.18 -7.47
C LEU A 9 -25.20 35.90 -7.49
N LEU A 10 -25.91 34.80 -7.19
CA LEU A 10 -25.68 33.41 -7.59
C LEU A 10 -24.84 33.26 -8.87
N PHE A 11 -23.81 32.41 -8.83
CA PHE A 11 -23.38 31.66 -10.00
C PHE A 11 -23.02 30.22 -9.60
N PHE A 12 -23.88 29.30 -10.04
CA PHE A 12 -23.63 27.87 -10.11
C PHE A 12 -22.53 27.64 -11.16
N CYS A 13 -21.40 27.05 -10.79
CA CYS A 13 -20.43 26.54 -11.76
C CYS A 13 -20.72 25.05 -12.00
N PHE A 14 -21.51 24.79 -13.04
CA PHE A 14 -21.45 23.56 -13.81
C PHE A 14 -20.20 23.61 -14.69
N LEU A 15 -19.35 22.59 -14.62
CA LEU A 15 -18.39 22.30 -15.70
C LEU A 15 -18.84 21.02 -16.38
N ALA A 16 -19.36 21.21 -17.58
CA ALA A 16 -19.61 20.20 -18.58
C ALA A 16 -18.30 19.90 -19.33
N PHE A 17 -18.02 18.63 -19.59
CA PHE A 17 -17.23 18.19 -20.74
C PHE A 17 -17.71 16.81 -21.15
N GLY A 18 -17.95 16.62 -22.45
CA GLY A 18 -18.28 15.34 -23.07
C GLY A 18 -19.39 15.45 -24.10
N GLN A 19 -19.09 16.04 -25.25
CA GLN A 19 -19.90 15.96 -26.46
C GLN A 19 -19.12 15.09 -27.45
N GLU A 20 -19.60 13.87 -27.74
CA GLU A 20 -19.32 13.19 -29.01
C GLU A 20 -20.51 12.31 -29.45
N ALA A 21 -20.87 12.50 -30.72
CA ALA A 21 -21.60 11.66 -31.67
C ALA A 21 -22.94 10.98 -31.27
N ILE A 22 -24.02 11.53 -31.85
CA ILE A 22 -25.32 10.89 -32.01
C ILE A 22 -25.20 9.85 -33.14
N VAL A 23 -25.43 8.57 -32.83
CA VAL A 23 -25.78 7.55 -33.82
C VAL A 23 -27.25 7.22 -33.62
N GLN A 24 -28.09 7.55 -34.60
CA GLN A 24 -29.48 7.12 -34.65
C GLN A 24 -29.54 5.63 -34.95
N VAL A 25 -30.09 4.84 -34.03
CA VAL A 25 -30.51 3.45 -34.27
C VAL A 25 -32.03 3.43 -34.46
N PRO A 26 -32.59 2.74 -35.47
CA PRO A 26 -34.01 2.81 -35.77
C PRO A 26 -34.89 2.19 -34.67
N SER A 27 -36.05 2.81 -34.45
CA SER A 27 -37.11 2.29 -33.60
C SER A 27 -37.74 1.05 -34.23
N VAL A 28 -37.68 -0.09 -33.54
CA VAL A 28 -38.57 -1.22 -33.78
C VAL A 28 -39.53 -1.27 -32.59
N THR A 29 -40.78 -0.90 -32.86
CA THR A 29 -41.92 -1.15 -31.97
C THR A 29 -42.28 -2.62 -32.04
N GLU A 30 -42.05 -3.37 -30.97
CA GLU A 30 -42.74 -4.63 -30.73
C GLU A 30 -43.13 -4.76 -29.27
N GLY A 31 -44.42 -5.02 -29.06
CA GLY A 31 -44.94 -5.97 -28.08
C GLY A 31 -44.65 -5.72 -26.61
N VAL A 32 -45.68 -5.25 -25.88
CA VAL A 32 -45.80 -5.47 -24.45
C VAL A 32 -45.72 -6.98 -24.15
N THR A 33 -44.61 -7.42 -23.58
CA THR A 33 -44.56 -8.65 -22.78
C THR A 33 -44.38 -8.23 -21.33
N VAL A 34 -45.40 -8.49 -20.52
CA VAL A 34 -45.31 -8.43 -19.06
C VAL A 34 -44.11 -9.29 -18.63
N ASP A 35 -43.17 -8.67 -17.94
CA ASP A 35 -41.87 -9.26 -17.62
C ASP A 35 -42.00 -10.36 -16.56
N ASN A 36 -42.12 -11.62 -17.02
CA ASN A 36 -42.08 -12.82 -16.19
C ASN A 36 -40.64 -13.19 -15.72
N ARG A 37 -39.62 -12.34 -15.88
CA ARG A 37 -38.21 -12.70 -15.58
C ARG A 37 -37.89 -12.89 -14.09
N ILE A 38 -38.76 -12.46 -13.17
CA ILE A 38 -38.48 -12.58 -11.73
C ILE A 38 -38.78 -13.99 -11.18
N GLU A 39 -39.64 -14.78 -11.80
CA GLU A 39 -40.09 -16.04 -11.18
C GLU A 39 -39.16 -17.25 -11.38
N ASP A 40 -38.27 -17.23 -12.38
CA ASP A 40 -37.46 -18.41 -12.75
C ASP A 40 -35.92 -18.23 -12.63
N GLY A 41 -35.42 -17.04 -12.32
CA GLY A 41 -33.97 -16.80 -12.21
C GLY A 41 -33.37 -17.08 -10.83
N GLU A 42 -32.05 -17.32 -10.78
CA GLU A 42 -31.28 -17.04 -9.57
C GLU A 42 -31.39 -15.57 -9.22
N ARG A 43 -31.48 -15.25 -7.93
CA ARG A 43 -31.74 -13.89 -7.44
C ARG A 43 -31.43 -13.74 -5.97
N ILE A 44 -31.20 -12.50 -5.56
CA ILE A 44 -31.19 -12.11 -4.15
C ILE A 44 -32.62 -11.74 -3.77
N VAL A 45 -33.24 -12.56 -2.95
CA VAL A 45 -34.60 -12.33 -2.41
C VAL A 45 -34.58 -11.17 -1.43
N SER A 46 -33.58 -11.12 -0.56
CA SER A 46 -33.39 -9.98 0.33
C SER A 46 -31.92 -9.77 0.68
N PHE A 47 -31.53 -8.50 0.69
CA PHE A 47 -30.22 -8.05 1.14
C PHE A 47 -30.40 -7.00 2.23
N HIS A 48 -29.92 -7.28 3.43
CA HIS A 48 -29.92 -6.32 4.54
C HIS A 48 -28.50 -6.07 5.03
N SER A 49 -28.09 -4.81 5.11
CA SER A 49 -26.82 -4.41 5.72
C SER A 49 -27.07 -3.61 6.99
N ASP A 50 -26.73 -4.18 8.15
CA ASP A 50 -26.72 -3.47 9.43
C ASP A 50 -25.30 -2.95 9.68
N ILE A 51 -25.16 -1.64 9.74
CA ILE A 51 -23.88 -0.93 9.76
C ILE A 51 -23.77 -0.15 11.06
N ASN A 52 -22.87 -0.59 11.93
CA ASN A 52 -22.60 0.04 13.20
C ASN A 52 -21.26 0.78 13.18
N ILE A 53 -21.32 2.10 13.33
CA ILE A 53 -20.15 2.99 13.40
C ILE A 53 -19.95 3.41 14.85
N VAL A 54 -18.77 3.14 15.38
CA VAL A 54 -18.42 3.48 16.77
C VAL A 54 -17.45 4.66 16.84
N GLU A 55 -17.28 5.24 18.04
CA GLU A 55 -16.51 6.48 18.25
C GLU A 55 -15.07 6.42 17.74
N ASN A 56 -14.42 5.25 17.67
CA ASN A 56 -13.07 5.11 17.12
C ASN A 56 -13.01 5.00 15.59
N ALA A 57 -14.14 5.26 14.90
CA ALA A 57 -14.35 5.10 13.46
C ALA A 57 -14.23 3.66 12.94
N ASP A 58 -14.26 2.64 13.82
CA ASP A 58 -14.49 1.27 13.39
C ASP A 58 -15.92 1.13 12.87
N VAL A 59 -16.04 0.47 11.74
CA VAL A 59 -17.33 0.11 11.14
C VAL A 59 -17.46 -1.41 11.20
N THR A 60 -18.48 -1.89 11.89
CA THR A 60 -18.87 -3.30 11.86
C THR A 60 -20.10 -3.43 10.97
N VAL A 61 -20.00 -4.26 9.94
CA VAL A 61 -21.08 -4.51 8.98
C VAL A 61 -21.56 -5.94 9.16
N THR A 62 -22.86 -6.10 9.31
CA THR A 62 -23.56 -7.39 9.29
C THR A 62 -24.44 -7.41 8.04
N GLU A 63 -24.05 -8.22 7.05
CA GLU A 63 -24.85 -8.46 5.85
C GLU A 63 -25.65 -9.74 6.02
N THR A 64 -26.97 -9.68 5.85
CA THR A 64 -27.86 -10.84 5.77
C THR A 64 -28.42 -10.92 4.36
N ILE A 65 -28.11 -12.00 3.65
CA ILE A 65 -28.34 -12.15 2.22
C ILE A 65 -29.12 -13.44 2.00
N LYS A 66 -30.39 -13.33 1.66
CA LYS A 66 -31.22 -14.47 1.26
C LYS A 66 -31.22 -14.59 -0.25
N VAL A 67 -30.82 -15.74 -0.77
CA VAL A 67 -30.75 -16.02 -2.21
C VAL A 67 -31.64 -17.19 -2.57
N TYR A 68 -32.10 -17.22 -3.82
CA TYR A 68 -32.63 -18.41 -4.47
C TYR A 68 -31.57 -18.98 -5.40
N ALA A 69 -31.06 -20.17 -5.07
CA ALA A 69 -30.08 -20.88 -5.88
C ALA A 69 -30.81 -21.84 -6.81
N ARG A 70 -30.51 -21.78 -8.11
CA ARG A 70 -31.00 -22.71 -9.14
C ARG A 70 -29.89 -23.65 -9.63
N GLY A 71 -28.64 -23.37 -9.24
CA GLY A 71 -27.46 -24.16 -9.58
C GLY A 71 -26.73 -23.66 -10.83
N TYR A 72 -26.98 -22.43 -11.28
CA TYR A 72 -26.32 -21.85 -12.45
C TYR A 72 -25.07 -21.06 -12.08
N GLU A 73 -25.18 -19.94 -11.37
CA GLU A 73 -24.08 -19.17 -10.78
C GLU A 73 -23.92 -19.54 -9.30
N ILE A 74 -25.03 -19.72 -8.57
CA ILE A 74 -25.05 -20.12 -7.15
C ILE A 74 -24.93 -21.65 -7.04
N ARG A 75 -23.76 -22.18 -7.38
CA ARG A 75 -23.48 -23.63 -7.41
C ARG A 75 -23.06 -24.19 -6.06
N ARG A 76 -22.09 -23.52 -5.44
CA ARG A 76 -21.43 -23.99 -4.22
C ARG A 76 -21.55 -23.00 -3.07
N GLY A 77 -22.21 -21.88 -3.32
CA GLY A 77 -22.29 -20.76 -2.39
C GLY A 77 -22.39 -19.43 -3.11
N ILE A 78 -22.13 -18.35 -2.37
CA ILE A 78 -22.15 -16.97 -2.87
C ILE A 78 -20.75 -16.35 -2.79
N PHE A 79 -20.57 -15.20 -3.41
CA PHE A 79 -19.37 -14.40 -3.23
C PHE A 79 -19.71 -12.98 -2.79
N ARG A 80 -18.76 -12.32 -2.14
CA ARG A 80 -18.85 -10.91 -1.76
C ARG A 80 -17.55 -10.20 -2.11
N ALA A 81 -17.64 -9.24 -3.03
CA ALA A 81 -16.54 -8.39 -3.45
C ALA A 81 -16.58 -7.05 -2.68
N LEU A 82 -15.47 -6.67 -2.04
CA LEU A 82 -15.34 -5.41 -1.31
C LEU A 82 -14.10 -4.63 -1.77
N PRO A 83 -14.20 -3.34 -2.12
CA PRO A 83 -13.06 -2.57 -2.62
C PRO A 83 -12.04 -2.28 -1.51
N THR A 84 -10.77 -2.62 -1.74
CA THR A 84 -9.66 -2.33 -0.80
C THR A 84 -9.02 -0.96 -1.01
N ILE A 85 -9.54 -0.19 -1.96
CA ILE A 85 -9.06 1.16 -2.29
C ILE A 85 -10.25 2.08 -2.36
N ARG A 86 -10.19 3.18 -1.60
CA ARG A 86 -11.17 4.26 -1.63
C ARG A 86 -10.51 5.50 -2.21
N ASN A 87 -11.14 6.10 -3.21
CA ASN A 87 -10.72 7.41 -3.72
C ASN A 87 -11.20 8.49 -2.75
N ILE A 88 -10.30 9.37 -2.35
CA ILE A 88 -10.55 10.54 -1.50
C ILE A 88 -10.02 11.79 -2.23
N ASN A 89 -10.43 12.99 -1.80
CA ASN A 89 -10.03 14.23 -2.47
C ASN A 89 -8.49 14.38 -2.60
N ASP A 90 -7.74 13.91 -1.60
CA ASP A 90 -6.28 14.01 -1.55
C ASP A 90 -5.56 12.72 -2.04
N GLY A 91 -6.25 11.83 -2.76
CA GLY A 91 -5.65 10.64 -3.38
C GLY A 91 -6.41 9.33 -3.11
N LYS A 92 -5.66 8.26 -2.81
CA LYS A 92 -6.21 6.92 -2.59
C LYS A 92 -5.91 6.43 -1.18
N LYS A 93 -6.93 5.98 -0.46
CA LYS A 93 -6.81 5.38 0.88
C LYS A 93 -6.97 3.87 0.77
N LYS A 94 -6.01 3.12 1.33
CA LYS A 94 -6.09 1.66 1.41
C LYS A 94 -7.02 1.29 2.57
N ILE A 95 -7.94 0.39 2.30
CA ILE A 95 -8.93 -0.13 3.23
C ILE A 95 -8.58 -1.57 3.57
N THR A 96 -8.84 -1.97 4.81
CA THR A 96 -8.67 -3.34 5.29
C THR A 96 -9.96 -3.87 5.88
N TYR A 97 -10.25 -5.12 5.55
CA TYR A 97 -11.39 -5.88 6.07
C TYR A 97 -10.90 -7.02 6.95
N LYS A 98 -11.59 -7.24 8.05
CA LYS A 98 -11.42 -8.39 8.94
C LYS A 98 -12.75 -9.12 9.09
N ILE A 99 -12.82 -10.35 8.59
CA ILE A 99 -13.98 -11.23 8.80
C ILE A 99 -14.07 -11.62 10.28
N ILE A 100 -15.28 -11.56 10.83
CA ILE A 100 -15.60 -11.95 12.21
C ILE A 100 -16.33 -13.30 12.20
N THR A 101 -17.42 -13.42 11.43
CA THR A 101 -18.16 -14.68 11.26
C THR A 101 -18.80 -14.75 9.87
N VAL A 102 -18.98 -15.99 9.39
CA VAL A 102 -19.70 -16.32 8.17
C VAL A 102 -20.60 -17.51 8.48
N GLU A 103 -21.88 -17.37 8.19
CA GLU A 103 -22.90 -18.37 8.47
C GLU A 103 -23.78 -18.59 7.22
N LYS A 104 -24.26 -19.82 7.05
CA LYS A 104 -25.32 -20.24 6.12
C LYS A 104 -26.40 -20.94 6.93
N ASP A 105 -27.62 -20.42 6.84
CA ASP A 105 -28.81 -20.90 7.55
C ASP A 105 -28.60 -21.03 9.07
N GLY A 106 -27.87 -20.07 9.65
CA GLY A 106 -27.56 -20.01 11.09
C GLY A 106 -26.43 -20.94 11.54
N THR A 107 -25.83 -21.70 10.64
CA THR A 107 -24.66 -22.56 10.91
C THR A 107 -23.40 -21.96 10.31
N LYS A 108 -22.23 -22.20 10.92
CA LYS A 108 -20.96 -21.69 10.37
C LYS A 108 -20.69 -22.30 9.01
N GLU A 109 -20.33 -21.46 8.04
CA GLU A 109 -20.04 -21.88 6.67
C GLU A 109 -18.55 -21.67 6.37
N PRO A 110 -17.88 -22.60 5.66
CA PRO A 110 -16.52 -22.37 5.17
C PRO A 110 -16.48 -21.19 4.19
N TYR A 111 -15.35 -20.48 4.21
CA TYR A 111 -15.10 -19.39 3.28
C TYR A 111 -13.61 -19.30 2.96
N HIS A 112 -13.32 -18.71 1.81
CA HIS A 112 -11.96 -18.40 1.35
C HIS A 112 -11.87 -16.94 0.95
N ILE A 113 -10.69 -16.33 1.15
CA ILE A 113 -10.46 -14.92 0.86
C ILE A 113 -9.38 -14.80 -0.22
N GLU A 114 -9.68 -14.03 -1.26
CA GLU A 114 -8.70 -13.62 -2.25
C GLU A 114 -8.58 -12.11 -2.33
N ARG A 115 -7.35 -11.62 -2.48
CA ARG A 115 -7.05 -10.20 -2.65
C ARG A 115 -6.39 -9.99 -4.01
N GLN A 116 -7.15 -9.51 -4.98
CA GLN A 116 -6.67 -9.29 -6.34
C GLN A 116 -7.19 -7.97 -6.88
N ASN A 117 -6.37 -7.25 -7.66
CA ASN A 117 -6.77 -6.02 -8.38
C ASN A 117 -7.46 -4.96 -7.52
N GLY A 118 -7.08 -4.83 -6.24
CA GLY A 118 -7.70 -3.86 -5.34
C GLY A 118 -9.05 -4.28 -4.79
N VAL A 119 -9.44 -5.54 -4.92
CA VAL A 119 -10.70 -6.12 -4.40
C VAL A 119 -10.38 -7.19 -3.35
N PHE A 120 -11.19 -7.21 -2.28
CA PHE A 120 -11.21 -8.23 -1.23
C PHE A 120 -12.41 -9.14 -1.51
N ASN A 121 -12.15 -10.27 -2.16
CA ASN A 121 -13.16 -11.25 -2.53
C ASN A 121 -13.31 -12.27 -1.41
N ILE A 122 -14.55 -12.49 -1.00
CA ILE A 122 -14.93 -13.50 -0.01
C ILE A 122 -15.78 -14.52 -0.76
N TYR A 123 -15.26 -15.72 -0.95
CA TYR A 123 -16.01 -16.85 -1.49
C TYR A 123 -16.57 -17.63 -0.31
N ILE A 124 -17.89 -17.74 -0.23
CA ILE A 124 -18.60 -18.34 0.91
C ILE A 124 -19.28 -19.60 0.41
N GLY A 125 -18.90 -20.75 0.95
CA GLY A 125 -19.32 -22.03 0.43
C GLY A 125 -18.22 -23.07 0.49
N ASP A 126 -18.60 -24.34 0.40
CA ASP A 126 -17.66 -25.45 0.33
C ASP A 126 -17.36 -25.80 -1.13
N LYS A 127 -16.07 -25.78 -1.48
CA LYS A 127 -15.60 -26.13 -2.83
C LYS A 127 -15.93 -27.56 -3.22
N ASP A 128 -16.23 -28.46 -2.29
CA ASP A 128 -16.50 -29.88 -2.52
C ASP A 128 -18.00 -30.22 -2.46
N TYR A 129 -18.85 -29.26 -2.08
CA TYR A 129 -20.30 -29.43 -1.97
C TYR A 129 -21.07 -28.62 -3.02
N GLN A 130 -22.08 -29.25 -3.63
CA GLN A 130 -22.99 -28.58 -4.56
C GLN A 130 -24.32 -28.32 -3.86
N LEU A 131 -24.80 -27.08 -3.93
CA LEU A 131 -26.12 -26.72 -3.40
C LEU A 131 -27.23 -27.35 -4.24
N SER A 132 -28.24 -27.89 -3.57
CA SER A 132 -29.51 -28.20 -4.23
C SER A 132 -30.25 -26.90 -4.55
N GLU A 133 -31.15 -26.94 -5.53
CA GLU A 133 -32.07 -25.83 -5.79
C GLU A 133 -32.85 -25.47 -4.51
N GLY A 134 -32.97 -24.18 -4.21
CA GLY A 134 -33.69 -23.73 -3.02
C GLY A 134 -33.22 -22.39 -2.47
N PHE A 135 -33.77 -22.02 -1.31
CA PHE A 135 -33.43 -20.79 -0.62
C PHE A 135 -32.33 -21.02 0.40
N TYR A 136 -31.37 -20.11 0.44
CA TYR A 136 -30.28 -20.09 1.41
C TYR A 136 -30.11 -18.69 2.00
N THR A 137 -29.86 -18.62 3.30
CA THR A 137 -29.62 -17.34 3.99
C THR A 137 -28.18 -17.29 4.48
N TYR A 138 -27.39 -16.39 3.92
CA TYR A 138 -26.04 -16.13 4.33
C TYR A 138 -25.98 -14.95 5.29
N LYS A 139 -25.13 -15.04 6.30
CA LYS A 139 -24.81 -13.92 7.19
C LYS A 139 -23.31 -13.72 7.25
N ILE A 140 -22.86 -12.52 6.93
CA ILE A 140 -21.45 -12.14 6.91
C ILE A 140 -21.28 -11.00 7.91
N VAL A 141 -20.40 -11.18 8.88
CA VAL A 141 -20.02 -10.12 9.82
C VAL A 141 -18.56 -9.80 9.63
N TYR A 142 -18.25 -8.55 9.33
CA TYR A 142 -16.89 -8.08 9.15
C TYR A 142 -16.69 -6.68 9.69
N ARG A 143 -15.43 -6.37 10.00
CA ARG A 143 -15.00 -5.04 10.46
C ARG A 143 -14.12 -4.39 9.41
N THR A 144 -14.31 -3.09 9.23
CA THR A 144 -13.48 -2.22 8.40
C THR A 144 -13.20 -0.91 9.13
N GLN A 145 -12.10 -0.27 8.75
CA GLN A 145 -11.72 1.07 9.19
C GLN A 145 -11.63 2.00 7.97
N ASP A 146 -11.37 3.28 8.22
CA ASP A 146 -11.02 4.27 7.19
C ASP A 146 -12.13 4.56 6.16
N GLN A 147 -13.39 4.29 6.53
CA GLN A 147 -14.58 4.50 5.70
C GLN A 147 -15.20 5.89 5.81
N ILE A 148 -14.72 6.71 6.76
CA ILE A 148 -15.28 8.05 7.00
C ILE A 148 -14.62 9.05 6.04
N GLY A 149 -15.43 9.86 5.37
CA GLY A 149 -14.98 11.03 4.62
C GLY A 149 -15.07 12.27 5.51
N HIS A 150 -14.06 13.13 5.46
CA HIS A 150 -14.02 14.36 6.25
C HIS A 150 -14.25 15.56 5.33
N PHE A 151 -15.27 16.34 5.62
CA PHE A 151 -15.64 17.54 4.86
C PHE A 151 -15.67 18.77 5.78
N LYS A 152 -15.71 19.96 5.17
CA LYS A 152 -15.84 21.20 5.93
C LYS A 152 -17.22 21.29 6.57
N GLY A 153 -17.29 20.98 7.87
CA GLY A 153 -18.50 21.13 8.69
C GLY A 153 -19.28 19.84 8.97
N TYR A 154 -18.96 18.73 8.30
CA TYR A 154 -19.56 17.42 8.54
C TYR A 154 -18.59 16.28 8.20
N ASP A 155 -18.79 15.15 8.85
CA ASP A 155 -18.19 13.87 8.46
C ASP A 155 -19.24 13.06 7.68
N GLU A 156 -18.82 12.21 6.75
CA GLU A 156 -19.73 11.43 5.91
C GLU A 156 -19.35 9.96 5.87
N PHE A 157 -20.34 9.10 5.99
CA PHE A 157 -20.22 7.69 5.68
C PHE A 157 -20.94 7.40 4.36
N TYR A 158 -20.19 6.91 3.38
CA TYR A 158 -20.67 6.55 2.04
C TYR A 158 -20.46 5.05 1.82
N TRP A 159 -21.49 4.35 1.38
CA TRP A 159 -21.47 2.88 1.31
C TRP A 159 -22.24 2.33 0.11
N ASN A 160 -21.64 1.35 -0.57
CA ASN A 160 -22.31 0.53 -1.58
C ASN A 160 -22.83 -0.74 -0.90
N VAL A 161 -24.14 -0.84 -0.73
CA VAL A 161 -24.79 -1.85 0.12
C VAL A 161 -24.55 -3.25 -0.43
N ASN A 162 -24.92 -3.53 -1.68
CA ASN A 162 -24.70 -4.83 -2.32
C ASN A 162 -23.49 -4.86 -3.28
N GLY A 163 -23.14 -3.71 -3.88
CA GLY A 163 -22.14 -3.63 -4.95
C GLY A 163 -22.68 -4.06 -6.31
N THR A 164 -21.87 -3.90 -7.36
CA THR A 164 -22.28 -4.10 -8.76
C THR A 164 -21.81 -5.44 -9.35
N ASP A 165 -21.14 -6.28 -8.56
CA ASP A 165 -20.54 -7.53 -9.04
C ASP A 165 -21.56 -8.67 -9.21
N TRP A 166 -22.76 -8.54 -8.64
CA TRP A 166 -23.82 -9.54 -8.74
C TRP A 166 -24.39 -9.62 -10.15
N SER A 167 -24.40 -10.82 -10.73
CA SER A 167 -24.91 -11.12 -12.08
C SER A 167 -26.42 -11.41 -12.15
N PHE A 168 -27.12 -11.29 -11.02
CA PHE A 168 -28.55 -11.56 -10.89
C PHE A 168 -29.27 -10.46 -10.10
N PRO A 169 -30.60 -10.30 -10.29
CA PRO A 169 -31.36 -9.21 -9.68
C PRO A 169 -31.50 -9.34 -8.15
N VAL A 170 -31.85 -8.21 -7.52
CA VAL A 170 -32.16 -8.10 -6.09
C VAL A 170 -33.61 -7.62 -5.92
N GLU A 171 -34.47 -8.46 -5.34
CA GLU A 171 -35.88 -8.13 -5.12
C GLU A 171 -36.03 -7.03 -4.07
N GLN A 172 -35.39 -7.21 -2.90
CA GLN A 172 -35.47 -6.28 -1.79
C GLN A 172 -34.10 -5.99 -1.20
N ILE A 173 -33.77 -4.72 -1.03
CA ILE A 173 -32.51 -4.30 -0.42
C ILE A 173 -32.72 -3.20 0.62
N SER A 174 -31.98 -3.28 1.71
CA SER A 174 -32.02 -2.28 2.75
C SER A 174 -30.70 -2.15 3.48
N ALA A 175 -30.48 -0.97 4.07
CA ALA A 175 -29.36 -0.72 4.96
C ALA A 175 -29.80 0.09 6.17
N THR A 176 -29.36 -0.31 7.35
CA THR A 176 -29.53 0.47 8.59
C THR A 176 -28.17 0.98 9.00
N ILE A 177 -28.06 2.29 9.23
CA ILE A 177 -26.83 2.92 9.72
C ILE A 177 -27.07 3.39 11.14
N HIS A 178 -26.18 2.95 12.04
CA HIS A 178 -26.11 3.34 13.43
C HIS A 178 -24.85 4.19 13.64
N LEU A 179 -25.06 5.46 13.98
CA LEU A 179 -24.01 6.40 14.34
C LEU A 179 -23.82 6.43 15.86
N PRO A 180 -22.61 6.78 16.36
CA PRO A 180 -22.39 6.89 17.79
C PRO A 180 -23.16 8.07 18.38
N LYS A 181 -23.25 8.11 19.71
CA LYS A 181 -23.91 9.20 20.42
C LYS A 181 -23.29 10.55 20.02
N ASN A 182 -24.14 11.57 19.83
CA ASN A 182 -23.78 12.93 19.43
C ASN A 182 -23.32 13.09 17.96
N ALA A 183 -23.29 12.03 17.15
CA ALA A 183 -23.09 12.11 15.71
C ALA A 183 -24.44 12.31 15.00
N ASP A 184 -25.08 13.45 15.27
CA ASP A 184 -26.40 13.75 14.71
C ASP A 184 -26.35 13.79 13.18
N ILE A 185 -27.29 13.11 12.53
CA ILE A 185 -27.45 13.10 11.08
C ILE A 185 -27.89 14.48 10.62
N LEU A 186 -27.06 15.09 9.77
CA LEU A 186 -27.26 16.41 9.18
C LEU A 186 -27.83 16.33 7.77
N GLN A 187 -27.42 15.31 7.00
CA GLN A 187 -27.85 15.10 5.62
C GLN A 187 -27.79 13.62 5.25
N GLN A 188 -28.59 13.24 4.26
CA GLN A 188 -28.65 11.89 3.75
C GLN A 188 -28.94 11.89 2.26
N SER A 189 -28.47 10.88 1.56
CA SER A 189 -28.80 10.61 0.16
C SER A 189 -28.72 9.11 -0.11
N CYS A 190 -29.51 8.65 -1.06
CA CYS A 190 -29.40 7.31 -1.60
C CYS A 190 -29.49 7.37 -3.13
N TYR A 191 -28.87 6.38 -3.77
CA TYR A 191 -28.83 6.24 -5.22
C TYR A 191 -28.98 4.77 -5.58
N THR A 192 -29.55 4.51 -6.75
CA THR A 192 -29.79 3.17 -7.28
C THR A 192 -29.28 3.07 -8.72
N GLY A 193 -28.86 1.88 -9.12
CA GLY A 193 -28.51 1.56 -10.50
C GLY A 193 -27.06 1.11 -10.66
N VAL A 194 -26.62 1.02 -11.91
CA VAL A 194 -25.25 0.62 -12.27
C VAL A 194 -24.22 1.69 -11.89
N HIS A 195 -22.94 1.36 -12.02
CA HIS A 195 -21.84 2.30 -11.76
C HIS A 195 -22.01 3.61 -12.55
N GLY A 196 -22.03 4.74 -11.83
CA GLY A 196 -22.19 6.08 -12.41
C GLY A 196 -23.64 6.56 -12.53
N SER A 197 -24.63 5.72 -12.22
CA SER A 197 -26.04 6.15 -12.17
C SER A 197 -26.25 7.24 -11.11
N LYS A 198 -27.23 8.11 -11.39
CA LYS A 198 -27.68 9.18 -10.49
C LYS A 198 -29.14 9.00 -10.07
N ASP A 199 -29.76 7.88 -10.45
CA ASP A 199 -31.14 7.59 -10.10
C ASP A 199 -31.29 7.42 -8.58
N LYS A 200 -32.48 7.75 -8.07
CA LYS A 200 -32.78 7.77 -6.64
C LYS A 200 -34.03 6.97 -6.33
N ASN A 201 -34.15 5.77 -6.90
CA ASN A 201 -35.31 4.88 -6.71
C ASN A 201 -35.20 4.14 -5.36
N CYS A 202 -35.08 4.92 -4.29
CA CYS A 202 -34.85 4.47 -2.93
C CYS A 202 -35.53 5.41 -1.95
N THR A 203 -35.90 4.88 -0.78
CA THR A 203 -36.47 5.65 0.32
C THR A 203 -35.55 5.63 1.51
N ASN A 204 -35.71 6.61 2.40
CA ASN A 204 -34.98 6.69 3.65
C ASN A 204 -35.90 7.14 4.79
N ASP A 205 -35.74 6.52 5.95
CA ASP A 205 -36.50 6.76 7.17
C ASP A 205 -35.53 7.05 8.32
N LYS A 206 -35.49 8.30 8.81
CA LYS A 206 -34.69 8.66 9.99
C LYS A 206 -35.43 8.20 11.25
N LEU A 207 -34.89 7.18 11.92
CA LEU A 207 -35.50 6.58 13.12
C LEU A 207 -35.15 7.36 14.40
N SER A 208 -33.99 7.99 14.43
CA SER A 208 -33.51 8.80 15.55
C SER A 208 -32.47 9.83 15.06
N PRO A 209 -31.97 10.73 15.93
CA PRO A 209 -30.88 11.62 15.55
C PRO A 209 -29.64 10.90 14.99
N THR A 210 -29.37 9.66 15.41
CA THR A 210 -28.17 8.88 15.07
C THR A 210 -28.47 7.57 14.34
N GLN A 211 -29.71 7.34 13.90
CA GLN A 211 -30.10 6.11 13.21
C GLN A 211 -31.00 6.40 12.01
N ILE A 212 -30.69 5.76 10.88
CA ILE A 212 -31.43 5.90 9.62
C ILE A 212 -31.48 4.56 8.87
N VAL A 213 -32.61 4.32 8.21
CA VAL A 213 -32.84 3.15 7.36
C VAL A 213 -33.00 3.61 5.92
N PHE A 214 -32.41 2.85 4.99
CA PHE A 214 -32.57 3.01 3.55
C PHE A 214 -33.19 1.75 2.95
N LYS A 215 -34.04 1.91 1.94
CA LYS A 215 -34.70 0.80 1.25
C LYS A 215 -34.76 1.06 -0.26
N ALA A 216 -34.57 0.00 -1.03
CA ALA A 216 -34.87 -0.04 -2.46
C ALA A 216 -35.37 -1.46 -2.81
N LYS A 217 -35.89 -1.60 -4.02
CA LYS A 217 -36.46 -2.86 -4.52
C LYS A 217 -36.24 -2.98 -6.01
N ASP A 218 -36.42 -4.19 -6.52
CA ASP A 218 -36.45 -4.50 -7.95
C ASP A 218 -35.18 -4.00 -8.69
N LEU A 219 -34.00 -4.21 -8.07
CA LEU A 219 -32.72 -3.89 -8.70
C LEU A 219 -32.34 -4.97 -9.72
N ASN A 220 -31.94 -4.55 -10.91
CA ASN A 220 -31.47 -5.45 -11.95
C ASN A 220 -30.08 -6.04 -11.61
N ALA A 221 -29.65 -7.03 -12.38
CA ALA A 221 -28.26 -7.48 -12.35
C ALA A 221 -27.30 -6.28 -12.53
N HIS A 222 -26.20 -6.29 -11.77
CA HIS A 222 -25.20 -5.22 -11.72
C HIS A 222 -25.66 -3.86 -11.18
N GLU A 223 -26.90 -3.74 -10.70
CA GLU A 223 -27.36 -2.53 -10.00
C GLU A 223 -27.06 -2.59 -8.50
N ASN A 224 -26.84 -1.42 -7.91
CA ASN A 224 -26.47 -1.27 -6.51
C ASN A 224 -27.35 -0.24 -5.81
N LEU A 225 -27.58 -0.43 -4.50
CA LEU A 225 -28.01 0.63 -3.60
C LEU A 225 -26.77 1.30 -2.99
N THR A 226 -26.58 2.58 -3.27
CA THR A 226 -25.58 3.42 -2.60
C THR A 226 -26.27 4.31 -1.57
N VAL A 227 -25.69 4.42 -0.38
CA VAL A 227 -26.18 5.30 0.68
C VAL A 227 -25.08 6.25 1.15
N ALA A 228 -25.45 7.47 1.49
CA ALA A 228 -24.56 8.46 2.07
C ALA A 228 -25.25 9.14 3.26
N VAL A 229 -24.55 9.22 4.38
CA VAL A 229 -25.03 9.88 5.61
C VAL A 229 -23.96 10.86 6.07
N GLY A 230 -24.28 12.15 6.00
CA GLY A 230 -23.47 13.21 6.58
C GLY A 230 -23.94 13.53 7.99
N PHE A 231 -23.00 13.57 8.93
CA PHE A 231 -23.27 13.77 10.36
C PHE A 231 -22.29 14.76 10.98
N LYS A 232 -22.60 15.19 12.20
CA LYS A 232 -21.79 16.16 12.94
C LYS A 232 -20.31 15.74 12.99
N ALA A 233 -19.44 16.63 12.50
CA ALA A 233 -18.01 16.38 12.45
C ALA A 233 -17.37 16.33 13.85
N GLY A 234 -16.24 15.62 13.96
CA GLY A 234 -15.39 15.63 15.15
C GLY A 234 -15.91 14.79 16.33
N VAL A 235 -16.97 14.01 16.12
CA VAL A 235 -17.45 13.02 17.09
C VAL A 235 -16.58 11.76 17.06
N LEU A 236 -16.07 11.41 15.87
CA LEU A 236 -15.20 10.25 15.68
C LEU A 236 -13.75 10.60 16.02
N LYS A 237 -13.12 9.73 16.81
CA LYS A 237 -11.72 9.79 17.23
C LYS A 237 -10.93 8.72 16.49
N GLU A 238 -10.51 9.02 15.27
CA GLU A 238 -9.67 8.08 14.52
C GLU A 238 -8.33 7.83 15.25
N PRO A 239 -7.80 6.60 15.20
CA PRO A 239 -6.45 6.34 15.66
C PRO A 239 -5.43 7.19 14.89
N SER A 240 -4.44 7.76 15.58
CA SER A 240 -3.42 8.57 14.94
C SER A 240 -2.66 7.80 13.85
N GLY A 241 -2.11 8.52 12.87
CA GLY A 241 -1.34 7.88 11.78
C GLY A 241 -0.17 7.03 12.29
N LEU A 242 0.48 7.45 13.38
CA LEU A 242 1.54 6.69 14.03
C LEU A 242 1.01 5.39 14.64
N SER A 243 -0.13 5.40 15.34
CA SER A 243 -0.68 4.18 15.94
C SER A 243 -1.12 3.18 14.87
N LYS A 244 -1.71 3.66 13.76
CA LYS A 244 -2.01 2.84 12.58
C LYS A 244 -0.75 2.26 11.94
N TRP A 245 0.33 3.04 11.85
CA TRP A 245 1.60 2.55 11.30
C TRP A 245 2.22 1.48 12.20
N ILE A 246 2.25 1.70 13.51
CA ILE A 246 2.78 0.73 14.49
C ILE A 246 1.97 -0.56 14.45
N SER A 247 0.64 -0.49 14.48
CA SER A 247 -0.21 -1.68 14.46
C SER A 247 -0.04 -2.49 13.18
N ARG A 248 0.08 -1.81 12.03
CA ARG A 248 0.32 -2.46 10.73
C ARG A 248 1.69 -3.11 10.63
N ASN A 249 2.71 -2.52 11.25
CA ASN A 249 4.11 -2.97 11.19
C ASN A 249 4.58 -3.65 12.48
N TRP A 250 3.66 -4.07 13.35
CA TRP A 250 4.01 -4.62 14.66
C TRP A 250 4.95 -5.82 14.56
N GLN A 251 4.79 -6.65 13.53
CA GLN A 251 5.63 -7.82 13.28
C GLN A 251 7.07 -7.46 12.86
N SER A 252 7.28 -6.32 12.20
CA SER A 252 8.61 -5.85 11.78
C SER A 252 9.29 -4.96 12.82
N LEU A 253 8.55 -4.47 13.81
CA LEU A 253 9.06 -3.62 14.89
C LEU A 253 10.22 -4.26 15.67
N PRO A 254 10.18 -5.55 16.06
CA PRO A 254 11.30 -6.19 16.77
C PRO A 254 12.59 -6.20 15.93
N LEU A 255 12.48 -6.43 14.62
CA LEU A 255 13.63 -6.41 13.71
C LEU A 255 14.23 -5.00 13.61
N PHE A 256 13.39 -3.98 13.52
CA PHE A 256 13.82 -2.58 13.51
C PHE A 256 14.54 -2.20 14.81
N LEU A 257 13.99 -2.59 15.97
CA LEU A 257 14.60 -2.35 17.28
C LEU A 257 15.93 -3.11 17.44
N ALA A 258 16.02 -4.35 16.96
CA ALA A 258 17.26 -5.12 16.94
C ALA A 258 18.32 -4.45 16.06
N GLY A 259 17.93 -3.89 14.91
CA GLY A 259 18.83 -3.12 14.05
C GLY A 259 19.38 -1.87 14.72
N ILE A 260 18.53 -1.09 15.41
CA ILE A 260 18.96 0.07 16.19
C ILE A 260 19.90 -0.35 17.32
N TYR A 261 19.58 -1.43 18.02
CA TYR A 261 20.42 -1.97 19.09
C TYR A 261 21.81 -2.38 18.57
N LEU A 262 21.87 -3.10 17.45
CA LEU A 262 23.14 -3.48 16.82
C LEU A 262 23.93 -2.25 16.39
N LEU A 263 23.28 -1.25 15.79
CA LEU A 263 23.94 0.00 15.40
C LEU A 263 24.56 0.69 16.63
N PHE A 264 23.81 0.80 17.72
CA PHE A 264 24.29 1.37 18.98
C PHE A 264 25.43 0.54 19.58
N PHE A 265 25.30 -0.79 19.58
CA PHE A 265 26.33 -1.72 20.02
C PHE A 265 27.62 -1.55 19.22
N TYR A 266 27.55 -1.53 17.88
CA TYR A 266 28.72 -1.35 17.02
C TYR A 266 29.34 0.03 17.18
N TYR A 267 28.54 1.09 17.28
CA TYR A 267 29.04 2.44 17.51
C TYR A 267 29.82 2.54 18.83
N ASN A 268 29.30 1.95 19.91
CA ASN A 268 29.98 1.95 21.20
C ASN A 268 31.28 1.13 21.17
N ASN A 269 31.28 -0.02 20.49
CA ASN A 269 32.48 -0.83 20.29
C ASN A 269 33.52 -0.09 19.45
N TRP A 270 33.11 0.56 18.36
CA TRP A 270 34.01 1.39 17.55
C TRP A 270 34.58 2.55 18.36
N LYS A 271 33.77 3.25 19.14
CA LYS A 271 34.24 4.35 20.01
C LYS A 271 35.25 3.88 21.06
N LYS A 272 35.09 2.65 21.58
CA LYS A 272 35.96 2.09 22.63
C LYS A 272 37.22 1.44 22.09
N TYR A 273 37.14 0.73 20.97
CA TYR A 273 38.22 -0.14 20.46
C TYR A 273 38.67 0.17 19.03
N GLY A 274 37.85 0.87 18.24
CA GLY A 274 38.10 1.17 16.83
C GLY A 274 38.66 2.57 16.56
N LYS A 275 38.94 3.35 17.61
CA LYS A 275 39.71 4.59 17.47
C LYS A 275 41.18 4.24 17.44
N ASP A 276 41.82 4.48 16.32
CA ASP A 276 43.26 4.30 16.19
C ASP A 276 43.99 5.11 17.26
N PRO A 277 45.01 4.54 17.91
CA PRO A 277 45.87 5.29 18.80
C PRO A 277 46.52 6.44 18.04
N GLU A 278 46.83 7.53 18.75
CA GLU A 278 47.59 8.63 18.17
C GLU A 278 48.90 8.09 17.59
N LYS A 279 49.10 8.30 16.29
CA LYS A 279 50.33 7.86 15.63
C LYS A 279 51.49 8.65 16.22
N PRO A 280 52.60 7.98 16.58
CA PRO A 280 53.78 8.68 17.06
C PRO A 280 54.27 9.67 16.00
N ILE A 281 54.85 10.78 16.45
CA ILE A 281 55.47 11.76 15.57
C ILE A 281 56.54 11.09 14.70
N VAL A 282 56.45 11.25 13.38
CA VAL A 282 57.44 10.71 12.44
C VAL A 282 58.63 11.68 12.40
N ILE A 283 59.75 11.27 12.98
CA ILE A 283 61.00 12.03 12.93
C ILE A 283 61.78 11.58 11.68
N PRO A 284 62.12 12.48 10.73
CA PRO A 284 62.91 12.12 9.57
C PRO A 284 64.32 11.66 10.00
N GLN A 285 64.69 10.45 9.59
CA GLN A 285 66.05 9.93 9.77
C GLN A 285 66.81 10.07 8.44
N PHE A 286 67.99 10.69 8.49
CA PHE A 286 68.84 10.86 7.30
C PHE A 286 69.78 9.67 7.07
N ASN A 287 70.00 8.83 8.08
CA ASN A 287 70.91 7.70 8.03
C ASN A 287 70.13 6.38 7.97
N ALA A 288 70.74 5.39 7.30
CA ALA A 288 70.26 4.02 7.32
C ALA A 288 70.27 3.45 8.75
N PRO A 289 69.22 2.74 9.20
CA PRO A 289 69.26 2.03 10.46
C PRO A 289 70.34 0.94 10.43
N ASN A 290 71.13 0.82 11.51
CA ASN A 290 72.19 -0.17 11.70
C ASN A 290 73.21 -0.25 10.55
N ASP A 291 73.48 0.87 9.87
CA ASP A 291 74.41 0.96 8.73
C ASP A 291 74.10 -0.03 7.60
N LEU A 292 72.82 -0.40 7.45
CA LEU A 292 72.37 -1.31 6.41
C LEU A 292 72.69 -0.75 5.02
N SER A 293 73.19 -1.60 4.14
CA SER A 293 73.45 -1.23 2.75
C SER A 293 72.15 -0.84 2.03
N PRO A 294 72.22 -0.01 0.97
CA PRO A 294 71.04 0.33 0.18
C PRO A 294 70.31 -0.90 -0.38
N ALA A 295 71.04 -1.97 -0.72
CA ALA A 295 70.42 -3.23 -1.13
C ALA A 295 69.63 -3.90 0.00
N SER A 296 70.19 -3.93 1.21
CA SER A 296 69.53 -4.52 2.38
C SER A 296 68.25 -3.75 2.74
N LEU A 297 68.31 -2.42 2.72
CA LEU A 297 67.13 -1.58 2.96
C LEU A 297 66.07 -1.75 1.87
N GLY A 298 66.46 -1.71 0.61
CA GLY A 298 65.52 -1.90 -0.49
C GLY A 298 64.93 -3.32 -0.53
N TYR A 299 65.67 -4.34 -0.08
CA TYR A 299 65.14 -5.69 0.08
C TYR A 299 64.12 -5.78 1.23
N ILE A 300 64.38 -5.11 2.35
CA ILE A 300 63.43 -5.03 3.48
C ILE A 300 62.15 -4.30 3.06
N ASP A 301 62.27 -3.19 2.33
CA ASP A 301 61.14 -2.38 1.86
C ASP A 301 60.29 -3.12 0.81
N LYS A 302 60.94 -3.72 -0.19
CA LYS A 302 60.23 -4.42 -1.29
C LYS A 302 59.83 -5.86 -0.96
N GLY A 303 60.44 -6.46 0.06
CA GLY A 303 60.27 -7.88 0.40
C GLY A 303 60.81 -8.87 -0.65
N GLN A 304 61.53 -8.39 -1.67
CA GLN A 304 62.06 -9.20 -2.76
C GLN A 304 63.35 -8.61 -3.35
N PHE A 305 64.14 -9.45 -4.00
CA PHE A 305 65.39 -9.05 -4.66
C PHE A 305 65.11 -8.42 -6.04
N ASP A 306 65.83 -7.35 -6.37
CA ASP A 306 65.73 -6.60 -7.62
C ASP A 306 67.16 -6.23 -8.08
N ALA A 307 67.45 -6.32 -9.38
CA ALA A 307 68.74 -5.98 -9.96
C ALA A 307 69.17 -4.53 -9.64
N ASN A 308 68.21 -3.62 -9.49
CA ASN A 308 68.49 -2.23 -9.10
C ASN A 308 69.14 -2.12 -7.71
N LEU A 309 68.87 -3.07 -6.81
CA LEU A 309 69.50 -3.12 -5.48
C LEU A 309 70.98 -3.40 -5.59
N VAL A 310 71.38 -4.24 -6.55
CA VAL A 310 72.79 -4.52 -6.84
C VAL A 310 73.50 -3.25 -7.28
N THR A 311 72.91 -2.50 -8.20
CA THR A 311 73.45 -1.21 -8.66
C THR A 311 73.58 -0.22 -7.51
N ALA A 312 72.56 -0.09 -6.66
CA ALA A 312 72.59 0.81 -5.52
C ALA A 312 73.68 0.44 -4.50
N ASN A 313 73.88 -0.85 -4.23
CA ASN A 313 74.93 -1.32 -3.33
C ASN A 313 76.32 -1.20 -3.95
N LEU A 314 76.44 -1.35 -5.27
CA LEU A 314 77.71 -1.16 -5.97
C LEU A 314 78.20 0.29 -5.85
N VAL A 315 77.29 1.27 -5.95
CA VAL A 315 77.59 2.67 -5.68
C VAL A 315 77.98 2.90 -4.22
N ASP A 316 77.28 2.28 -3.26
CA ASP A 316 77.62 2.38 -1.82
C ASP A 316 79.03 1.81 -1.52
N LEU A 317 79.39 0.69 -2.13
CA LEU A 317 80.74 0.11 -2.02
C LEU A 317 81.82 1.04 -2.59
N SER A 318 81.49 1.78 -3.65
CA SER A 318 82.40 2.77 -4.23
C SER A 318 82.57 3.99 -3.33
N VAL A 319 81.48 4.51 -2.75
CA VAL A 319 81.54 5.59 -1.76
C VAL A 319 82.36 5.18 -0.52
N LYS A 320 82.27 3.91 -0.12
CA LYS A 320 83.06 3.34 0.99
C LYS A 320 84.50 2.98 0.61
N GLY A 321 84.89 3.16 -0.66
CA GLY A 321 86.26 2.95 -1.16
C GLY A 321 86.64 1.50 -1.46
N PHE A 322 85.68 0.56 -1.46
CA PHE A 322 85.96 -0.86 -1.73
C PHE A 322 86.00 -1.22 -3.22
N VAL A 323 85.33 -0.43 -4.07
CA VAL A 323 85.24 -0.67 -5.51
C VAL A 323 85.38 0.63 -6.28
N ASP A 324 86.35 0.71 -7.18
CA ASP A 324 86.44 1.79 -8.16
C ASP A 324 85.59 1.43 -9.40
N ILE A 325 84.76 2.37 -9.82
CA ILE A 325 83.86 2.22 -10.97
C ILE A 325 84.35 3.15 -12.08
N ASP A 326 85.03 2.58 -13.07
CA ASP A 326 85.55 3.31 -14.22
C ASP A 326 84.63 3.11 -15.43
N GLU A 327 84.19 4.21 -16.06
CA GLU A 327 83.49 4.13 -17.35
C GLU A 327 84.48 3.79 -18.47
N VAL A 328 84.17 2.76 -19.26
CA VAL A 328 84.99 2.38 -20.42
C VAL A 328 84.71 3.36 -21.57
N LYS A 329 85.71 4.16 -21.92
CA LYS A 329 85.68 5.08 -23.07
C LYS A 329 86.17 4.29 -24.31
N ASP A 330 85.51 4.46 -25.46
CA ASP A 330 85.78 3.80 -26.78
C ASP A 330 85.03 2.51 -27.15
N ILE A 331 83.80 2.30 -26.64
CA ILE A 331 82.89 1.29 -27.21
C ILE A 331 82.01 1.98 -28.27
N LYS A 332 81.84 1.39 -29.45
CA LYS A 332 80.91 1.88 -30.49
C LYS A 332 79.53 2.09 -29.85
N GLU A 333 79.18 3.35 -29.62
CA GLU A 333 78.03 3.75 -28.83
C GLU A 333 76.75 3.13 -29.41
N THR A 334 76.17 2.21 -28.65
CA THR A 334 74.73 1.94 -28.78
C THR A 334 74.09 2.81 -27.72
N TYR A 335 73.25 3.78 -28.12
CA TYR A 335 72.68 4.87 -27.29
C TYR A 335 71.95 4.44 -25.99
N LEU A 336 71.88 3.14 -25.69
CA LEU A 336 71.06 2.54 -24.64
C LEU A 336 71.85 1.78 -23.57
N SER A 337 73.18 1.66 -23.65
CA SER A 337 73.96 0.98 -22.60
C SER A 337 75.39 1.51 -22.48
N LYS A 338 75.78 1.89 -21.27
CA LYS A 338 77.17 2.20 -20.89
C LYS A 338 77.83 0.97 -20.26
N LEU A 339 79.13 0.79 -20.50
CA LEU A 339 79.90 -0.30 -19.91
C LEU A 339 80.86 0.27 -18.86
N PHE A 340 80.85 -0.35 -17.68
CA PHE A 340 81.68 0.05 -16.55
C PHE A 340 82.63 -1.10 -16.18
N THR A 341 83.88 -0.76 -15.87
CA THR A 341 84.85 -1.69 -15.29
C THR A 341 84.83 -1.51 -13.78
N LEU A 342 84.69 -2.61 -13.05
CA LEU A 342 84.74 -2.64 -11.59
C LEU A 342 86.10 -3.14 -11.16
N LYS A 343 86.85 -2.31 -10.45
CA LYS A 343 88.14 -2.68 -9.87
C LYS A 343 87.99 -2.75 -8.36
N LYS A 344 88.44 -3.85 -7.78
CA LYS A 344 88.51 -3.98 -6.33
C LYS A 344 89.77 -3.25 -5.85
N ASN A 345 89.61 -2.36 -4.89
CA ASN A 345 90.72 -1.71 -4.20
C ASN A 345 91.40 -2.62 -3.17
#